data_AF-A0A1V4WG23-F1
#
_entry.id   AF-A0A1V4WG23-F1
#
_cell.length_a   1.000
_cell.length_b   1.000
_cell.length_c   1.000
_cell.angle_alpha   90.00
_cell.angle_beta   90.00
_cell.angle_gamma   90.00
#
_symmetry.space_group_name_H-M   'P 1'
#
loop_
_entity.id
_entity.type
_entity.pdbx_description
1 polymer ?
#
loop_
_entity_poly.entity_id
_entity_poly.type
_entity_poly.pdbx_seq_one_letter_code
_entity_poly.pdbx_strand_id
1 'polypeptide(L)'
;MKRIVYFIVFLFVVFTLPAVSGAQPMRRGMYRGAPYGHYCPGMQWGPYGVRKPVSTVEQAKQVIDVYLAETGQNLTAGNITEKNWYFEAEILDRNKTVIDRVIVDKRSGRIRSIY
;
A
#
# COMPACT_ATOMS: atom_id res chain seq x y z
N MET A 1 -22.22 47.46 26.14
CA MET A 1 -21.99 47.60 24.68
C MET A 1 -20.59 47.17 24.26
N LYS A 2 -19.49 47.69 24.85
CA LYS A 2 -18.10 47.33 24.47
C LYS A 2 -17.81 45.81 24.49
N ARG A 3 -18.30 45.07 25.51
CA ARG A 3 -18.13 43.61 25.62
C ARG A 3 -18.79 42.82 24.47
N ILE A 4 -19.93 43.29 23.98
CA ILE A 4 -20.63 42.66 22.84
C ILE A 4 -19.87 42.93 21.54
N VAL A 5 -19.30 44.13 21.38
CA VAL A 5 -18.46 44.47 20.22
C VAL A 5 -17.20 43.59 20.18
N TYR A 6 -16.53 43.37 21.32
CA TYR A 6 -15.38 42.46 21.38
C TYR A 6 -15.76 41.01 21.03
N PHE A 7 -16.94 40.56 21.44
CA PHE A 7 -17.41 39.22 21.13
C PHE A 7 -17.71 39.04 19.63
N ILE A 8 -18.31 40.06 18.99
CA ILE A 8 -18.58 40.05 17.54
C ILE A 8 -17.28 40.07 16.75
N VAL A 9 -16.30 40.88 17.16
CA VAL A 9 -14.98 40.94 16.50
C VAL A 9 -14.24 39.61 16.64
N PHE A 10 -14.27 38.98 17.82
CA PHE A 10 -13.66 37.68 18.04
C PHE A 10 -14.30 36.59 17.14
N LEU A 11 -15.62 36.59 17.04
CA LEU A 11 -16.35 35.62 16.21
C LEU A 11 -16.08 35.81 14.71
N PHE A 12 -15.91 37.06 14.26
CA PHE A 12 -15.53 37.36 12.89
C PHE A 12 -14.11 36.86 12.57
N VAL A 13 -13.15 37.05 13.47
CA VAL A 13 -11.76 36.59 13.29
C VAL A 13 -11.68 35.06 13.18
N VAL A 14 -12.43 34.33 13.99
CA VAL A 14 -12.45 32.85 13.97
C VAL A 14 -13.06 32.31 12.67
N PHE A 15 -14.10 32.97 12.14
CA PHE A 15 -14.75 32.54 10.89
C PHE A 15 -13.99 32.94 9.62
N THR A 16 -13.12 33.95 9.67
CA THR A 16 -12.29 34.35 8.53
C THR A 16 -10.98 33.59 8.39
N LEU A 17 -10.63 32.70 9.34
CA LEU A 17 -9.50 31.80 9.15
C LEU A 17 -9.95 30.68 8.20
N PRO A 18 -9.53 30.67 6.92
CA PRO A 18 -9.73 29.48 6.12
C PRO A 18 -9.04 28.34 6.84
N ALA A 19 -9.77 27.26 7.10
CA ALA A 19 -9.15 25.98 7.40
C ALA A 19 -8.33 25.60 6.17
N VAL A 20 -7.06 26.03 6.14
CA VAL A 20 -6.10 25.62 5.13
C VAL A 20 -5.75 24.17 5.44
N SER A 21 -6.68 23.27 5.11
CA SER A 21 -6.41 21.86 4.95
C SER A 21 -5.61 21.72 3.67
N GLY A 22 -4.29 21.95 3.78
CA GLY A 22 -3.37 21.69 2.69
C GLY A 22 -3.32 20.20 2.44
N ALA A 23 -4.04 19.73 1.42
CA ALA A 23 -3.79 18.42 0.85
C ALA A 23 -2.31 18.40 0.43
N GLN A 24 -1.50 17.57 1.10
CA GLN A 24 -0.07 17.50 0.79
C GLN A 24 0.07 17.16 -0.69
N PRO A 25 0.82 17.95 -1.48
CA PRO A 25 1.05 17.63 -2.87
C PRO A 25 1.69 16.24 -2.95
N MET A 26 1.18 15.40 -3.84
CA MET A 26 1.65 14.04 -4.07
C MET A 26 3.15 14.08 -4.40
N ARG A 27 4.00 13.93 -3.38
CA ARG A 27 5.45 14.01 -3.54
C ARG A 27 5.91 12.81 -4.36
N ARG A 28 6.71 13.07 -5.39
CA ARG A 28 7.32 12.12 -6.35
C ARG A 28 8.21 11.03 -5.71
N GLY A 29 8.26 10.94 -4.38
CA GLY A 29 9.01 9.96 -3.58
C GLY A 29 8.16 8.87 -2.93
N MET A 30 6.84 8.82 -3.17
CA MET A 30 5.91 7.85 -2.55
C MET A 30 6.28 6.38 -2.82
N TYR A 31 7.07 6.10 -3.86
CA TYR A 31 7.49 4.74 -4.23
C TYR A 31 8.73 4.23 -3.48
N ARG A 32 9.40 5.05 -2.65
CA ARG A 32 10.45 4.58 -1.73
C ARG A 32 9.85 4.08 -0.41
N GLY A 33 8.74 3.34 -0.50
CA GLY A 33 8.07 2.74 0.65
C GLY A 33 8.78 1.47 1.12
N ALA A 34 8.37 0.98 2.30
CA ALA A 34 8.73 -0.36 2.78
C ALA A 34 8.43 -1.43 1.71
N PRO A 35 9.09 -2.60 1.75
CA PRO A 35 8.79 -3.72 0.86
C PRO A 35 7.29 -3.99 0.81
N TYR A 36 6.75 -4.23 -0.38
CA TYR A 36 5.32 -4.49 -0.58
C TYR A 36 4.42 -3.30 -0.16
N GLY A 37 4.96 -2.08 -0.11
CA GLY A 37 4.27 -0.86 0.27
C GLY A 37 3.72 -0.03 -0.89
N HIS A 38 3.80 -0.51 -2.13
CA HIS A 38 3.58 0.32 -3.34
C HIS A 38 2.10 0.61 -3.63
N TYR A 39 1.19 0.31 -2.70
CA TYR A 39 -0.24 0.57 -2.88
C TYR A 39 -0.52 2.07 -2.77
N CYS A 40 -1.05 2.66 -3.85
CA CYS A 40 -1.51 4.04 -3.86
C CYS A 40 -3.03 4.10 -4.09
N PRO A 41 -3.84 4.55 -3.10
CA PRO A 41 -5.25 4.85 -3.31
C PRO A 41 -5.43 5.83 -4.48
N GLY A 42 -6.38 5.55 -5.38
CA GLY A 42 -6.68 6.42 -6.54
C GLY A 42 -5.86 6.13 -7.80
N MET A 43 -4.83 5.27 -7.72
CA MET A 43 -4.13 4.79 -8.90
C MET A 43 -4.94 3.66 -9.53
N GLN A 44 -5.76 3.97 -10.55
CA GLN A 44 -6.57 2.98 -11.25
C GLN A 44 -5.73 1.90 -11.96
N TRP A 45 -4.45 2.19 -12.21
CA TRP A 45 -3.57 1.34 -13.01
C TRP A 45 -2.19 1.29 -12.38
N GLY A 46 -1.99 0.29 -11.53
CA GLY A 46 -0.69 -0.09 -11.00
C GLY A 46 -0.63 -1.62 -10.90
N PRO A 47 0.50 -2.24 -11.23
CA PRO A 47 0.71 -3.69 -11.09
C PRO A 47 0.51 -4.14 -9.65
N TYR A 48 0.91 -3.28 -8.71
CA TYR A 48 0.72 -3.43 -7.29
C TYR A 48 -0.36 -2.48 -6.78
N GLY A 49 -1.59 -2.98 -6.56
CA GLY A 49 -2.64 -2.23 -5.89
C GLY A 49 -4.01 -2.16 -6.57
N VAL A 50 -4.15 -2.66 -7.79
CA VAL A 50 -5.48 -2.94 -8.34
C VAL A 50 -6.04 -4.15 -7.63
N ARG A 51 -7.23 -4.03 -7.04
CA ARG A 51 -7.91 -5.12 -6.33
C ARG A 51 -8.19 -6.26 -7.32
N LYS A 52 -7.35 -7.29 -7.31
CA LYS A 52 -7.48 -8.50 -8.12
C LYS A 52 -7.63 -9.68 -7.15
N PRO A 53 -8.84 -10.23 -6.96
CA PRO A 53 -9.04 -11.42 -6.16
C PRO A 53 -8.18 -12.56 -6.68
N VAL A 54 -7.62 -13.35 -5.76
CA VAL A 54 -6.76 -14.50 -6.03
C VAL A 54 -7.40 -15.70 -5.37
N SER A 55 -7.71 -16.72 -6.17
CA SER A 55 -8.41 -17.92 -5.72
C SER A 55 -7.57 -19.18 -5.76
N THR A 56 -6.42 -19.17 -6.45
CA THR A 56 -5.55 -20.35 -6.58
C THR A 56 -4.09 -20.03 -6.27
N VAL A 57 -3.31 -21.08 -5.97
CA VAL A 57 -1.87 -21.00 -5.73
C VAL A 57 -1.12 -20.46 -6.95
N GLU A 58 -1.53 -20.86 -8.15
CA GLU A 58 -0.92 -20.43 -9.42
C GLU A 58 -1.15 -18.94 -9.65
N GLN A 59 -2.36 -18.44 -9.35
CA GLN A 59 -2.66 -17.01 -9.42
C GLN A 59 -1.85 -16.23 -8.39
N ALA A 60 -1.68 -16.77 -7.17
CA ALA A 60 -0.85 -16.15 -6.15
C ALA A 60 0.61 -16.06 -6.60
N LYS A 61 1.13 -17.13 -7.20
CA LYS A 61 2.48 -17.15 -7.79
C LYS A 61 2.62 -16.10 -8.88
N GLN A 62 1.67 -16.03 -9.82
CA GLN A 62 1.69 -15.06 -10.90
C GLN A 62 1.71 -13.61 -10.38
N VAL A 63 0.94 -13.32 -9.32
CA VAL A 63 0.94 -11.99 -8.67
C VAL A 63 2.31 -11.66 -8.07
N ILE A 64 2.95 -12.61 -7.40
CA ILE A 64 4.28 -12.43 -6.82
C ILE A 64 5.32 -12.24 -7.92
N ASP A 65 5.33 -13.10 -8.94
CA ASP A 65 6.32 -13.05 -10.03
C ASP A 65 6.24 -11.72 -10.80
N VAL A 66 5.02 -11.21 -11.07
CA VAL A 66 4.82 -9.90 -11.69
C VAL A 66 5.39 -8.77 -10.81
N TYR A 67 5.12 -8.81 -9.51
CA TYR A 67 5.65 -7.80 -8.59
C TYR A 67 7.18 -7.83 -8.48
N LEU A 68 7.77 -9.02 -8.39
CA LEU A 68 9.23 -9.18 -8.27
C LEU A 68 9.95 -8.73 -9.56
N ALA A 69 9.36 -9.01 -10.74
CA ALA A 69 9.92 -8.59 -12.02
C ALA A 69 10.11 -7.06 -12.10
N GLU A 70 9.22 -6.29 -11.49
CA GLU A 70 9.29 -4.82 -11.46
C GLU A 70 10.34 -4.27 -10.51
N THR A 71 10.76 -5.07 -9.53
CA THR A 71 11.78 -4.67 -8.55
C THR A 71 13.17 -4.70 -9.18
N GLY A 72 13.36 -5.39 -10.31
CA GLY A 72 14.66 -5.55 -10.97
C GLY A 72 15.67 -6.39 -10.18
N GLN A 73 15.21 -7.07 -9.12
CA GLN A 73 16.02 -7.97 -8.31
C GLN A 73 15.82 -9.41 -8.79
N ASN A 74 16.87 -10.24 -8.70
CA ASN A 74 16.81 -11.66 -9.03
C ASN A 74 16.15 -12.46 -7.89
N LEU A 75 14.87 -12.17 -7.64
CA LEU A 75 14.04 -12.83 -6.62
C LEU A 75 13.00 -13.73 -7.29
N THR A 76 12.62 -14.81 -6.63
CA THR A 76 11.59 -15.73 -7.11
C THR A 76 10.64 -16.18 -6.01
N ALA A 77 9.43 -16.58 -6.38
CA ALA A 77 8.50 -17.24 -5.47
C ALA A 77 8.95 -18.70 -5.20
N GLY A 78 9.05 -19.05 -3.92
CA GLY A 78 9.34 -20.39 -3.43
C GLY A 78 8.08 -21.20 -3.16
N ASN A 79 8.04 -21.90 -2.02
CA ASN A 79 6.87 -22.66 -1.61
C ASN A 79 5.67 -21.73 -1.35
N ILE A 80 4.48 -22.12 -1.80
CA ILE A 80 3.24 -21.39 -1.60
C ILE A 80 2.21 -22.31 -0.95
N THR A 81 1.72 -21.93 0.22
CA THR A 81 0.72 -22.67 0.98
C THR A 81 -0.59 -21.90 1.02
N GLU A 82 -1.69 -22.56 0.65
CA GLU A 82 -3.01 -21.97 0.78
C GLU A 82 -3.48 -21.96 2.24
N LYS A 83 -4.04 -20.82 2.67
CA LYS A 83 -4.75 -20.65 3.94
C LYS A 83 -6.17 -20.15 3.68
N ASN A 84 -7.00 -20.08 4.72
CA ASN A 84 -8.40 -19.68 4.58
C ASN A 84 -8.58 -18.30 3.91
N TRP A 85 -7.77 -17.31 4.30
CA TRP A 85 -7.95 -15.91 3.88
C TRP A 85 -6.83 -15.36 2.99
N TYR A 86 -5.73 -16.10 2.85
CA TYR A 86 -4.54 -15.66 2.12
C TYR A 86 -3.74 -16.87 1.62
N PHE A 87 -2.79 -16.63 0.73
CA PHE A 87 -1.72 -17.57 0.42
C PHE A 87 -0.45 -17.12 1.12
N GLU A 88 0.26 -18.03 1.77
CA GLU A 88 1.58 -17.78 2.35
C GLU A 88 2.64 -18.23 1.35
N ALA A 89 3.62 -17.38 1.06
CA ALA A 89 4.64 -17.65 0.06
C ALA A 89 6.04 -17.28 0.58
N GLU A 90 7.01 -18.12 0.27
CA GLU A 90 8.43 -17.81 0.49
C GLU A 90 8.96 -16.98 -0.68
N ILE A 91 9.82 -16.00 -0.36
CA ILE A 91 10.58 -15.23 -1.34
C ILE A 91 12.03 -15.68 -1.28
N LEU A 92 12.54 -16.11 -2.43
CA LEU A 92 13.87 -16.68 -2.57
C LEU A 92 14.81 -15.69 -3.26
N ASP A 93 16.08 -15.67 -2.83
CA ASP A 93 17.15 -15.01 -3.55
C ASP A 93 17.69 -15.85 -4.71
N ARG A 94 18.71 -15.33 -5.40
CA ARG A 94 19.40 -16.03 -6.50
C ARG A 94 19.98 -17.39 -6.10
N ASN A 95 20.33 -17.58 -4.83
CA ASN A 95 20.89 -18.81 -4.29
C ASN A 95 19.81 -19.78 -3.78
N LYS A 96 18.52 -19.48 -4.02
CA LYS A 96 17.37 -20.22 -3.50
C LYS A 96 17.26 -20.19 -1.97
N THR A 97 17.85 -19.19 -1.32
CA THR A 97 17.73 -18.96 0.11
C THR A 97 16.47 -18.15 0.39
N VAL A 98 15.68 -18.56 1.38
CA VAL A 98 14.49 -17.82 1.82
C VAL A 98 14.93 -16.52 2.49
N ILE A 99 14.57 -15.39 1.90
CA ILE A 99 14.89 -14.04 2.43
C ILE A 99 13.69 -13.36 3.09
N ASP A 100 12.48 -13.77 2.75
CA ASP A 100 11.24 -13.25 3.34
C ASP A 100 10.10 -14.27 3.21
N ARG A 101 9.07 -14.09 4.03
CA ARG A 101 7.78 -14.76 3.90
C ARG A 101 6.70 -13.71 3.77
N VAL A 102 5.93 -13.82 2.69
CA VAL A 102 4.86 -12.89 2.38
C VAL A 102 3.53 -13.60 2.40
N ILE A 103 2.46 -12.83 2.50
CA ILE A 103 1.12 -13.31 2.22
C ILE A 103 0.49 -12.54 1.08
N VAL A 104 -0.31 -13.26 0.29
CA VAL A 104 -1.18 -12.73 -0.75
C VAL A 104 -2.62 -12.80 -0.27
N ASP A 105 -3.24 -11.65 -0.01
CA ASP A 105 -4.63 -11.57 0.43
C ASP A 105 -5.58 -12.05 -0.68
N LYS A 106 -6.42 -13.05 -0.41
CA LYS A 106 -7.31 -13.65 -1.42
C LYS A 106 -8.33 -12.66 -1.99
N ARG A 107 -8.78 -11.68 -1.19
CA ARG A 107 -9.81 -10.73 -1.58
C ARG A 107 -9.26 -9.63 -2.50
N SER A 108 -7.99 -9.28 -2.35
CA SER A 108 -7.40 -8.10 -2.96
C SER A 108 -6.18 -8.35 -3.83
N GLY A 109 -5.52 -9.51 -3.70
CA GLY A 109 -4.26 -9.82 -4.36
C GLY A 109 -3.07 -9.03 -3.82
N ARG A 110 -3.23 -8.37 -2.68
CA ARG A 110 -2.16 -7.56 -2.08
C ARG A 110 -1.13 -8.45 -1.41
N ILE A 111 0.14 -8.14 -1.64
CA ILE A 111 1.27 -8.81 -0.99
C ILE A 111 1.57 -8.06 0.32
N ARG A 112 2.06 -8.75 1.35
CA ARG A 112 2.65 -8.12 2.53
C ARG A 112 3.60 -9.08 3.19
N SER A 113 4.70 -8.60 3.77
CA SER A 113 5.53 -9.45 4.63
C SER A 113 4.73 -9.88 5.87
N ILE A 114 5.09 -11.04 6.41
CA ILE A 114 4.52 -11.57 7.66
C ILE A 114 5.17 -10.92 8.88
N TYR A 115 6.42 -10.48 8.76
CA TYR A 115 7.25 -9.97 9.86
C TYR A 115 7.31 -8.45 9.91
#